data_AF-A0A1Z8S762-F1
#
_entry.id   AF-A0A1Z8S762-F1
#
_cell.length_a   1.000
_cell.length_b   1.000
_cell.length_c   1.000
_cell.angle_alpha   90.00
_cell.angle_beta   90.00
_cell.angle_gamma   90.00
#
_symmetry.space_group_name_H-M   'P 1'
#
loop_
_entity.id
_entity.type
_entity.pdbx_description
1 polymer ?
#
loop_
_entity_poly.entity_id
_entity_poly.type
_entity_poly.pdbx_seq_one_letter_code
_entity_poly.pdbx_strand_id
1 'polypeptide(L)'
;MQGKHTWEAVTITLRDDINNNISKLVGQQVQKQMNHFEQTSAVAGSNYKFGTKIEILDGTNNAELEQWDVEGCFLQNVDYSDGDYAVSEPVQIILTIKYDNAIHQAPSDTIFPLISVGLGGTTV
;
A
#
# COMPACT_ATOMS: atom_id res chain seq x y z
N MET A 1 10.82 -12.49 26.46
CA MET A 1 11.07 -12.17 25.04
C MET A 1 9.92 -11.30 24.58
N GLN A 2 10.11 -9.98 24.56
CA GLN A 2 9.11 -9.03 24.08
C GLN A 2 8.84 -9.36 22.61
N GLY A 3 7.59 -9.68 22.27
CA GLY A 3 7.21 -10.00 20.89
C GLY A 3 7.57 -8.82 20.00
N LYS A 4 8.35 -9.08 18.95
CA LYS A 4 8.65 -8.07 17.93
C LYS A 4 7.31 -7.58 17.37
N HIS A 5 7.12 -6.26 17.27
CA HIS A 5 5.90 -5.72 16.66
C HIS A 5 5.80 -6.21 15.21
N THR A 6 4.63 -6.76 14.86
CA THR A 6 4.30 -7.20 13.51
C THR A 6 3.16 -6.34 12.98
N TRP A 7 3.36 -5.73 11.83
CA TRP A 7 2.30 -5.05 11.10
C TRP A 7 1.31 -6.06 10.51
N GLU A 8 0.02 -5.77 10.63
CA GLU A 8 -1.03 -6.50 9.94
C GLU A 8 -1.11 -6.05 8.48
N ALA A 9 -1.46 -6.96 7.57
CA ALA A 9 -1.67 -6.61 6.18
C ALA A 9 -2.89 -5.70 6.00
N VAL A 10 -2.80 -4.75 5.09
CA VAL A 10 -3.92 -3.86 4.72
C VAL A 10 -4.61 -4.45 3.49
N THR A 11 -5.94 -4.53 3.53
CA THR A 11 -6.75 -4.92 2.39
C THR A 11 -7.28 -3.69 1.67
N ILE A 12 -7.00 -3.56 0.38
CA ILE A 12 -7.52 -2.48 -0.47
C ILE A 12 -8.38 -3.10 -1.57
N THR A 13 -9.64 -2.67 -1.65
CA THR A 13 -10.57 -3.07 -2.70
C THR A 13 -10.64 -1.99 -3.77
N LEU A 14 -10.22 -2.30 -4.98
CA LEU A 14 -10.26 -1.40 -6.13
C LEU A 14 -11.32 -1.90 -7.11
N ARG A 15 -12.11 -1.01 -7.68
CA ARG A 15 -13.02 -1.36 -8.78
C ARG A 15 -12.24 -1.32 -10.10
N ASP A 16 -12.36 -2.34 -10.94
CA ASP A 16 -11.71 -2.32 -12.26
C ASP A 16 -12.48 -1.45 -13.26
N ASP A 17 -11.76 -0.95 -14.26
CA ASP A 17 -12.34 -0.21 -15.38
C ASP A 17 -12.66 -1.13 -16.58
N ILE A 18 -13.44 -0.64 -17.54
CA ILE A 18 -13.83 -1.42 -18.73
C ILE A 18 -12.65 -1.82 -19.62
N ASN A 19 -11.51 -1.13 -19.49
CA ASN A 19 -10.28 -1.39 -20.24
C ASN A 19 -9.31 -2.29 -19.46
N ASN A 20 -9.70 -2.74 -18.26
CA ASN A 20 -8.92 -3.50 -17.30
C ASN A 20 -7.56 -2.87 -17.01
N ASN A 21 -7.47 -1.53 -16.93
CA ASN A 21 -6.17 -0.89 -16.70
C ASN A 21 -5.66 -1.14 -15.29
N ILE A 22 -6.55 -1.20 -14.29
CA ILE A 22 -6.15 -1.45 -12.90
C ILE A 22 -5.64 -2.89 -12.78
N SER A 23 -6.36 -3.87 -13.34
CA SER A 23 -5.89 -5.25 -13.44
C SER A 23 -4.49 -5.36 -14.07
N LYS A 24 -4.24 -4.64 -15.18
CA LYS A 24 -2.93 -4.64 -15.85
C LYS A 24 -1.83 -4.06 -14.97
N LEU A 25 -2.08 -2.94 -14.31
CA LEU A 25 -1.09 -2.29 -13.43
C LEU A 25 -0.75 -3.16 -12.21
N VAL A 26 -1.77 -3.76 -11.60
CA VAL A 26 -1.59 -4.71 -10.49
C VAL A 26 -0.82 -5.94 -10.96
N GLY A 27 -1.15 -6.49 -12.12
CA GLY A 27 -0.42 -7.61 -12.72
C GLY A 27 1.06 -7.29 -13.00
N GLN A 28 1.35 -6.10 -13.51
CA GLN A 28 2.73 -5.63 -13.68
C GLN A 28 3.47 -5.55 -12.34
N GLN A 29 2.80 -5.08 -11.29
CA GLN A 29 3.37 -4.97 -9.95
C GLN A 29 3.65 -6.34 -9.33
N VAL A 30 2.83 -7.36 -9.59
CA VAL A 30 3.09 -8.75 -9.19
C VAL A 30 4.31 -9.31 -9.94
N GLN A 31 4.41 -9.08 -11.25
CA GLN A 31 5.55 -9.56 -12.04
C GLN A 31 6.88 -8.89 -11.67
N LYS A 32 6.86 -7.64 -11.19
CA LYS A 32 8.06 -7.00 -10.64
C LYS A 32 8.61 -7.67 -9.39
N GLN A 33 7.74 -8.33 -8.60
CA GLN A 33 8.15 -9.03 -7.38
C GLN A 33 8.78 -10.39 -7.71
N MET A 34 8.15 -11.12 -8.61
CA MET A 34 8.64 -12.40 -9.10
C MET A 34 8.27 -12.57 -10.57
N ASN A 35 9.26 -12.86 -11.39
CA ASN A 35 9.05 -13.43 -12.71
C ASN A 35 8.68 -14.91 -12.55
N HIS A 36 7.41 -15.24 -12.75
CA HIS A 36 6.91 -16.60 -12.57
C HIS A 36 7.35 -17.56 -13.68
N PHE A 37 7.77 -17.04 -14.84
CA PHE A 37 8.26 -17.85 -15.95
C PHE A 37 9.70 -18.31 -15.71
N GLU A 38 10.58 -17.38 -15.35
CA GLU A 38 12.00 -17.67 -15.11
C GLU A 38 12.31 -18.03 -13.66
N GLN A 39 11.32 -17.93 -12.76
CA GLN A 39 11.45 -18.11 -11.32
C GLN A 39 12.50 -17.20 -10.68
N THR A 40 12.67 -16.00 -11.24
CA THR A 40 13.60 -14.99 -10.75
C THR A 40 12.86 -13.90 -9.99
N SER A 41 13.43 -13.44 -8.88
CA SER A 41 12.94 -12.29 -8.13
C SER A 41 13.83 -11.09 -8.37
N ALA A 42 13.33 -9.89 -8.08
CA ALA A 42 14.16 -8.70 -8.08
C ALA A 42 15.35 -8.85 -7.10
N VAL A 43 16.50 -8.29 -7.48
CA VAL A 43 17.77 -8.40 -6.74
C VAL A 43 17.69 -7.72 -5.37
N ALA A 44 16.92 -6.64 -5.25
CA ALA A 44 16.72 -5.92 -4.00
C ALA A 44 15.26 -5.56 -3.75
N GLY A 45 14.91 -5.48 -2.45
CA GLY A 45 13.58 -5.09 -1.97
C GLY A 45 13.11 -3.74 -2.52
N SER A 46 14.04 -2.79 -2.67
CA SER A 46 13.74 -1.45 -3.19
C SER A 46 13.24 -1.43 -4.63
N ASN A 47 13.45 -2.48 -5.42
CA ASN A 47 13.07 -2.50 -6.84
C ASN A 47 11.58 -2.79 -7.06
N TYR A 48 10.94 -3.47 -6.10
CA TYR A 48 9.52 -3.83 -6.19
C TYR A 48 8.66 -3.19 -5.10
N LYS A 49 9.26 -2.74 -4.00
CA LYS A 49 8.53 -2.07 -2.93
C LYS A 49 8.07 -0.68 -3.35
N PHE A 50 6.87 -0.30 -2.92
CA PHE A 50 6.27 1.00 -3.19
C PHE A 50 5.82 1.68 -1.90
N GLY A 51 5.67 3.00 -1.93
CA GLY A 51 5.04 3.77 -0.85
C GLY A 51 3.54 3.93 -1.11
N THR A 52 2.74 4.01 -0.06
CA THR A 52 1.30 4.29 -0.16
C THR A 52 0.91 5.28 0.92
N LYS A 53 0.29 6.39 0.50
CA LYS A 53 -0.28 7.40 1.39
C LYS A 53 -1.78 7.16 1.50
N ILE A 54 -2.29 6.96 2.70
CA ILE A 54 -3.72 6.83 2.98
C ILE A 54 -4.14 8.08 3.76
N GLU A 55 -5.00 8.89 3.16
CA GLU A 55 -5.46 10.16 3.71
C GLU A 55 -6.93 10.06 4.12
N ILE A 56 -7.22 10.55 5.32
CA ILE A 56 -8.58 10.71 5.81
C ILE A 56 -8.90 12.21 5.74
N LEU A 57 -9.90 12.57 4.94
CA LEU A 57 -10.25 13.95 4.62
C LEU A 57 -11.52 14.40 5.37
N ASP A 58 -11.59 15.68 5.72
CA ASP A 58 -12.76 16.33 6.37
C ASP A 58 -13.96 16.58 5.43
N GLY A 59 -13.84 16.24 4.15
CA GLY A 59 -14.90 16.40 3.15
C GLY A 59 -15.28 17.85 2.78
N THR A 60 -14.76 18.87 3.47
CA THR A 60 -15.10 20.28 3.24
C THR A 60 -14.01 21.07 2.49
N ASN A 61 -12.75 20.96 2.92
CA ASN A 61 -11.68 21.87 2.47
C ASN A 61 -10.45 21.18 1.84
N ASN A 62 -10.55 19.91 1.43
CA ASN A 62 -9.40 19.11 0.97
C ASN A 62 -8.20 19.11 1.95
N ALA A 63 -8.45 19.41 3.22
CA ALA A 63 -7.45 19.30 4.28
C ALA A 63 -7.48 17.88 4.83
N GLU A 64 -6.29 17.30 5.00
CA GLU A 64 -6.14 16.00 5.64
C GLU A 64 -6.38 16.14 7.14
N LEU A 65 -7.32 15.37 7.69
CA LEU A 65 -7.52 15.24 9.13
C LEU A 65 -6.46 14.30 9.71
N GLU A 66 -6.15 13.23 8.98
CA GLU A 66 -5.19 12.21 9.37
C GLU A 66 -4.52 11.65 8.11
N GLN A 67 -3.23 11.35 8.21
CA GLN A 67 -2.44 10.79 7.13
C GLN A 67 -1.63 9.59 7.63
N TRP A 68 -1.77 8.47 6.93
CA TRP A 68 -0.95 7.28 7.11
C TRP A 68 0.02 7.17 5.94
N ASP A 69 1.31 7.30 6.24
CA ASP A 69 2.38 7.02 5.29
C ASP A 69 2.86 5.59 5.50
N VAL A 70 2.57 4.73 4.53
CA VAL A 70 2.85 3.31 4.57
C VAL A 70 4.01 2.99 3.63
N GLU A 71 5.16 2.67 4.21
CA GLU A 71 6.42 2.50 3.50
C GLU A 71 6.79 1.03 3.30
N GLY A 72 7.48 0.75 2.19
CA GLY A 72 7.99 -0.59 1.90
C GLY A 72 6.89 -1.60 1.53
N CYS A 73 5.78 -1.12 0.97
CA CYS A 73 4.64 -1.94 0.60
C CYS A 73 4.98 -2.93 -0.51
N PHE A 74 4.45 -4.15 -0.43
CA PHE A 74 4.43 -5.13 -1.50
C PHE A 74 3.12 -5.93 -1.48
N LEU A 75 2.75 -6.52 -2.61
CA LEU A 75 1.50 -7.28 -2.73
C LEU A 75 1.73 -8.71 -2.22
N GLN A 76 1.08 -9.08 -1.12
CA GLN A 76 1.11 -10.43 -0.59
C GLN A 76 0.14 -11.36 -1.36
N ASN A 77 -1.04 -10.84 -1.67
CA ASN A 77 -2.05 -11.55 -2.45
C ASN A 77 -2.86 -10.55 -3.28
N VAL A 78 -3.31 -11.00 -4.46
CA VAL A 78 -4.22 -10.25 -5.32
C VAL A 78 -5.34 -11.20 -5.74
N ASP A 79 -6.56 -10.87 -5.36
CA ASP A 79 -7.76 -11.52 -5.88
C ASP A 79 -8.35 -10.66 -7.00
N TYR A 80 -8.51 -11.26 -8.18
CA TYR A 80 -9.01 -10.59 -9.38
C TYR A 80 -10.53 -10.66 -9.54
N SER A 81 -11.27 -11.22 -8.56
CA SER A 81 -12.72 -11.46 -8.52
C SER A 81 -13.29 -12.11 -9.78
N ASP A 82 -14.01 -13.22 -9.62
CA ASP A 82 -14.69 -13.83 -10.76
C ASP A 82 -15.89 -12.98 -11.21
N GLY A 83 -16.10 -12.92 -12.52
CA GLY A 83 -17.22 -12.21 -13.13
C GLY A 83 -18.44 -13.12 -13.17
N ASP A 84 -19.28 -13.08 -12.13
CA ASP A 84 -20.53 -13.84 -12.14
C ASP A 84 -21.53 -13.22 -13.13
N TYR A 85 -22.01 -14.03 -14.07
CA TYR A 85 -23.03 -13.62 -15.03
C TYR A 85 -24.45 -13.58 -14.43
N ALA A 86 -24.64 -14.13 -13.22
CA ALA A 86 -25.92 -14.13 -12.53
C ALA A 86 -26.21 -12.82 -11.78
N VAL A 87 -25.20 -12.00 -11.50
CA VAL A 87 -25.32 -10.78 -10.70
C VAL A 87 -24.61 -9.60 -11.39
N SER A 88 -25.23 -8.42 -11.39
CA SER A 88 -24.69 -7.21 -12.04
C SER A 88 -23.80 -6.37 -11.12
N GLU A 89 -22.88 -7.01 -10.39
CA GLU A 89 -21.92 -6.28 -9.56
C GLU A 89 -20.71 -5.81 -10.38
N PRO A 90 -20.12 -4.66 -10.04
CA PRO A 90 -18.88 -4.23 -10.69
C PRO A 90 -17.73 -5.17 -10.33
N VAL A 91 -16.88 -5.48 -11.31
CA VAL A 91 -15.66 -6.26 -11.08
C VAL A 91 -14.74 -5.50 -10.12
N GLN A 92 -14.26 -6.19 -9.09
CA GLN A 92 -13.37 -5.65 -8.07
C GLN A 92 -12.08 -6.46 -8.01
N ILE A 93 -10.99 -5.79 -7.63
CA ILE A 93 -9.69 -6.39 -7.40
C ILE A 93 -9.35 -6.12 -5.94
N ILE A 94 -9.12 -7.19 -5.19
CA ILE A 94 -8.84 -7.12 -3.76
C ILE A 94 -7.34 -7.35 -3.55
N LEU A 95 -6.65 -6.30 -3.13
CA LEU A 95 -5.22 -6.31 -2.84
C LEU A 95 -4.99 -6.56 -1.36
N THR A 96 -4.15 -7.52 -1.03
CA THR A 96 -3.61 -7.68 0.33
C THR A 96 -2.18 -7.17 0.32
N ILE A 97 -1.95 -6.02 0.96
CA ILE A 97 -0.68 -5.31 0.96
C ILE A 97 -0.02 -5.50 2.32
N LYS A 98 1.25 -5.91 2.29
CA LYS A 98 2.10 -5.93 3.49
C LYS A 98 3.13 -4.80 3.38
N TYR A 99 3.39 -4.15 4.51
CA TYR A 99 4.30 -3.02 4.62
C TYR A 99 5.33 -3.25 5.72
N ASP A 100 6.44 -2.53 5.62
CA ASP A 100 7.53 -2.62 6.58
C ASP A 100 7.38 -1.61 7.71
N ASN A 101 6.80 -0.45 7.40
CA ASN A 101 6.64 0.67 8.31
C ASN A 101 5.35 1.44 8.00
N ALA A 102 4.71 1.98 9.03
CA ALA A 102 3.60 2.90 8.89
C ALA A 102 3.78 4.06 9.87
N ILE A 103 3.66 5.28 9.36
CA ILE A 103 3.77 6.51 10.14
C ILE A 103 2.42 7.22 10.07
N HIS A 104 1.83 7.47 11.23
CA HIS A 104 0.62 8.28 11.36
C HIS A 104 0.98 9.73 11.68
N GLN A 105 0.52 10.64 10.83
CA GLN A 105 0.70 12.08 10.95
C GLN A 105 -0.67 12.76 11.07
N ALA A 106 -0.86 13.58 12.09
CA ALA A 106 -1.97 14.51 12.20
C ALA A 106 -1.48 15.93 11.80
N PRO A 107 -2.36 16.81 11.30
CA PRO A 107 -1.99 18.11 10.73
C PRO A 107 -1.29 19.08 11.69
N SER A 108 -1.22 18.77 12.99
CA SER A 108 -0.50 19.55 14.00
C SER A 108 0.39 18.71 14.93
N ASP A 109 0.46 17.39 14.77
CA ASP A 109 1.24 16.52 15.65
C ASP A 109 1.58 15.18 14.98
N THR A 110 2.82 14.72 15.13
CA THR A 110 3.22 13.38 14.69
C THR A 110 3.04 12.43 15.86
N ILE A 111 2.05 11.53 15.78
CA ILE A 111 1.75 10.59 16.87
C ILE A 111 2.91 9.61 17.09
N PHE A 112 3.67 9.31 16.02
CA PHE A 112 4.94 8.61 16.10
C PHE A 112 6.09 9.60 15.91
N PRO A 113 7.02 9.72 16.87
CA PRO A 113 8.13 10.64 16.74
C PRO A 113 9.03 10.19 15.57
N LEU A 114 9.34 11.12 14.67
CA LEU A 114 10.45 10.93 13.73
C LEU A 114 11.72 10.74 14.55
N ILE A 115 12.30 9.54 14.53
CA ILE A 115 13.61 9.32 15.16
C ILE A 115 14.62 10.09 14.30
N SER A 116 15.11 11.20 14.85
CA SER A 116 16.25 11.91 14.26
C SER A 116 17.48 11.00 14.36
N VAL A 117 17.85 10.37 13.25
CA VAL A 117 19.21 9.86 13.11
C VAL A 117 20.10 11.09 13.06
N GLY A 118 20.79 11.35 14.17
CA GLY A 118 21.53 12.57 14.41
C GLY A 118 22.53 12.90 13.31
N LEU A 119 22.09 13.68 12.32
CA LEU A 119 22.88 14.71 11.69
C LEU A 119 22.14 16.02 11.96
N GLY A 120 22.73 16.85 12.82
CA GLY A 120 22.07 18.01 13.41
C GLY A 120 21.44 18.95 12.38
N GLY A 121 20.19 19.35 12.65
CA GLY A 121 19.47 20.33 11.86
C GLY A 121 18.02 20.45 12.29
N THR A 122 17.82 21.29 13.31
CA THR A 122 16.61 21.98 13.80
C THR A 122 15.24 21.60 13.21
N THR A 123 14.36 21.14 14.11
CA THR A 123 12.90 21.12 13.98
C THR A 123 12.34 22.54 13.80
N VAL A 124 11.61 22.76 12.71
CA VAL A 124 10.48 23.69 12.61
C VAL A 124 9.35 22.98 11.89
#